data_AF-A0A495A3Z6-F1
#
_entry.id   AF-A0A495A3Z6-F1
#
_cell.length_a   1.000
_cell.length_b   1.000
_cell.length_c   1.000
_cell.angle_alpha   90.00
_cell.angle_beta   90.00
_cell.angle_gamma   90.00
#
_symmetry.space_group_name_H-M   'P 1'
#
loop_
_entity.id
_entity.type
_entity.pdbx_description
1 polymer ?
#
loop_
_entity_poly.entity_id
_entity_poly.type
_entity_poly.pdbx_seq_one_letter_code
_entity_poly.pdbx_strand_id
1 'polypeptide(L)'
;MEKNWLNTSASFKAKVIGKLLGDGCITMQEGRKPRFQFTHVSRDYSWSNYCYLQLLEFLPLSPPKYKKNIDHRLQQGYSLSYYVQSRTADMITYLRLKWYPVNKKKIPFDLISKYFDEQSLAWWYMDDGHLKLEGNKPRKIILSTESFNKSENSWLIDFLKEKYNLHFYLDKQNRIILYDQFQIYYFLHLVTPYLHGSMHRKFLKSCEYRFHIPNKRTTIYLPTSIALKYPTKEINGALYELDKLINIYKRGKFYKRNFFLFNENNEMPTKGYQIILESDNLSRLCFMKGVTGLTFSKLAEISFKTTLY
;
A
#
# COMPACT_ATOMS: atom_id res chain seq x y z
N MET A 1 -20.97 -25.16 6.35
CA MET A 1 -20.75 -23.83 5.74
C MET A 1 -19.34 -23.30 6.00
N GLU A 2 -18.95 -23.09 7.26
CA GLU A 2 -17.59 -22.60 7.60
C GLU A 2 -16.46 -23.55 7.16
N LYS A 3 -16.65 -24.87 7.26
CA LYS A 3 -15.66 -25.88 6.82
C LYS A 3 -15.17 -25.66 5.39
N ASN A 4 -16.04 -25.25 4.47
CA ASN A 4 -15.67 -25.00 3.07
C ASN A 4 -14.72 -23.79 2.96
N TRP A 5 -14.96 -22.73 3.73
CA TRP A 5 -14.03 -21.59 3.84
C TRP A 5 -12.72 -22.01 4.49
N LEU A 6 -12.76 -22.75 5.60
CA LEU A 6 -11.54 -23.16 6.30
C LEU A 6 -10.62 -24.01 5.43
N ASN A 7 -11.18 -24.86 4.56
CA ASN A 7 -10.43 -25.76 3.68
C ASN A 7 -9.80 -25.10 2.45
N THR A 8 -9.98 -23.79 2.21
CA THR A 8 -9.31 -23.10 1.09
C THR A 8 -7.89 -22.67 1.43
N SER A 9 -7.08 -22.38 0.43
CA SER A 9 -5.73 -21.84 0.63
C SER A 9 -5.76 -20.47 1.31
N ALA A 10 -4.68 -20.11 2.01
CA ALA A 10 -4.49 -18.77 2.59
C ALA A 10 -4.56 -17.68 1.51
N SER A 11 -3.92 -17.91 0.36
CA SER A 11 -3.96 -17.00 -0.78
C SER A 11 -5.38 -16.73 -1.28
N PHE A 12 -6.22 -17.77 -1.40
CA PHE A 12 -7.61 -17.56 -1.80
C PHE A 12 -8.37 -16.72 -0.78
N LYS A 13 -8.20 -17.00 0.52
CA LYS A 13 -8.85 -16.22 1.59
C LYS A 13 -8.45 -14.75 1.52
N ALA A 14 -7.15 -14.49 1.32
CA ALA A 14 -6.61 -13.16 1.21
C ALA A 14 -7.22 -12.36 0.05
N LYS A 15 -7.28 -12.97 -1.15
CA LYS A 15 -7.89 -12.35 -2.34
C LYS A 15 -9.37 -12.04 -2.14
N VAL A 16 -10.14 -12.95 -1.53
CA VAL A 16 -11.55 -12.73 -1.22
C VAL A 16 -11.73 -11.60 -0.21
N ILE A 17 -10.89 -11.53 0.82
CA ILE A 17 -10.90 -10.43 1.80
C ILE A 17 -10.59 -9.10 1.12
N GLY A 18 -9.54 -9.05 0.30
CA GLY A 18 -9.18 -7.85 -0.47
C GLY A 18 -10.33 -7.37 -1.36
N LYS A 19 -11.00 -8.29 -2.09
CA LYS A 19 -12.21 -7.96 -2.85
C LYS A 19 -13.35 -7.47 -1.98
N LEU A 20 -13.63 -8.13 -0.86
CA LEU A 20 -14.72 -7.72 0.03
C LEU A 20 -14.38 -6.46 0.82
N LEU A 21 -13.15 -6.01 0.92
CA LEU A 21 -12.84 -4.64 1.36
C LEU A 21 -13.02 -3.63 0.21
N GLY A 22 -12.69 -4.05 -1.02
CA GLY A 22 -12.82 -3.27 -2.24
C GLY A 22 -14.17 -3.40 -2.98
N ASP A 23 -14.07 -3.57 -4.30
CA ASP A 23 -15.16 -3.60 -5.29
C ASP A 23 -16.07 -4.85 -5.21
N GLY A 24 -15.73 -5.81 -4.36
CA GLY A 24 -16.48 -7.04 -4.14
C GLY A 24 -17.67 -6.84 -3.21
N CYS A 25 -18.77 -7.51 -3.51
CA CYS A 25 -19.98 -7.54 -2.70
C CYS A 25 -20.64 -8.91 -2.72
N ILE A 26 -21.51 -9.16 -1.73
CA ILE A 26 -22.37 -10.35 -1.70
C ILE A 26 -23.83 -9.90 -1.73
N THR A 27 -24.47 -10.11 -2.88
CA THR A 27 -25.86 -9.74 -3.13
C THR A 27 -26.78 -10.88 -2.71
N MET A 28 -27.98 -10.55 -2.23
CA MET A 28 -29.02 -11.52 -1.86
C MET A 28 -30.38 -10.91 -2.16
N GLN A 29 -31.12 -11.53 -3.08
CA GLN A 29 -32.52 -11.19 -3.35
C GLN A 29 -33.41 -11.90 -2.33
N GLU A 30 -34.58 -11.33 -2.06
CA GLU A 30 -35.57 -11.95 -1.18
C GLU A 30 -35.92 -13.38 -1.66
N GLY A 31 -35.96 -14.33 -0.72
CA GLY A 31 -36.22 -15.74 -1.02
C GLY A 31 -35.11 -16.48 -1.79
N ARG A 32 -33.94 -15.86 -2.05
CA ARG A 32 -32.85 -16.45 -2.83
C ARG A 32 -31.55 -16.56 -2.04
N LYS A 33 -30.73 -17.57 -2.39
CA LYS A 33 -29.38 -17.73 -1.86
C LYS A 33 -28.43 -16.61 -2.35
N PRO A 34 -27.45 -16.21 -1.53
CA PRO A 34 -26.55 -15.12 -1.86
C PRO A 34 -25.58 -15.44 -3.01
N ARG A 35 -25.10 -14.39 -3.68
CA ARG A 35 -24.12 -14.44 -4.78
C ARG A 35 -23.03 -13.40 -4.55
N PHE A 36 -21.79 -13.86 -4.56
CA PHE A 36 -20.61 -12.99 -4.66
C PHE A 36 -20.52 -12.36 -6.05
N GLN A 37 -20.17 -11.08 -6.10
CA GLN A 37 -20.06 -10.28 -7.30
C GLN A 37 -18.95 -9.23 -7.14
N PHE A 38 -18.29 -8.88 -8.24
CA PHE A 38 -17.48 -7.67 -8.34
C PHE A 38 -17.68 -7.03 -9.72
N THR A 39 -17.45 -5.72 -9.81
CA THR A 39 -17.61 -4.95 -11.06
C THR A 39 -16.44 -4.00 -11.19
N HIS A 40 -15.81 -3.96 -12.37
CA HIS A 40 -14.73 -3.02 -12.65
C HIS A 40 -15.08 -2.20 -13.89
N VAL A 41 -14.57 -0.97 -13.97
CA VAL A 41 -14.71 -0.12 -15.16
C VAL A 41 -14.11 -0.81 -16.40
N SER A 42 -14.63 -0.52 -17.59
CA SER A 42 -14.26 -1.24 -18.82
C SER A 42 -12.75 -1.23 -19.12
N ARG A 43 -12.07 -0.12 -18.84
CA ARG A 43 -10.61 0.02 -19.00
C ARG A 43 -9.79 -0.92 -18.11
N ASP A 44 -10.38 -1.46 -17.04
CA ASP A 44 -9.75 -2.39 -16.10
C ASP A 44 -10.18 -3.86 -16.39
N TYR A 45 -10.58 -4.17 -17.63
CA TYR A 45 -10.96 -5.54 -18.03
C TYR A 45 -9.88 -6.57 -17.66
N SER A 46 -8.60 -6.29 -17.91
CA SER A 46 -7.52 -7.23 -17.59
C SER A 46 -7.43 -7.54 -16.10
N TRP A 47 -7.71 -6.55 -15.24
CA TRP A 47 -7.83 -6.77 -13.79
C TRP A 47 -9.06 -7.61 -13.46
N SER A 48 -10.19 -7.34 -14.09
CA SER A 48 -11.42 -8.12 -13.94
C SER A 48 -11.24 -9.60 -14.32
N ASN A 49 -10.61 -9.86 -15.45
CA ASN A 49 -10.32 -11.20 -15.93
C ASN A 49 -9.33 -11.93 -15.01
N TYR A 50 -8.27 -11.24 -14.56
CA TYR A 50 -7.34 -11.81 -13.58
C TYR A 50 -8.04 -12.19 -12.28
N CYS A 51 -8.91 -11.32 -11.74
CA CYS A 51 -9.67 -11.61 -10.53
C CYS A 51 -10.57 -12.83 -10.69
N TYR A 52 -11.24 -12.95 -11.84
CA TYR A 52 -12.05 -14.12 -12.19
C TYR A 52 -11.21 -15.40 -12.16
N LEU A 53 -10.09 -15.42 -12.90
CA LEU A 53 -9.21 -16.59 -12.98
C LEU A 53 -8.64 -17.00 -11.62
N GLN A 54 -8.27 -16.03 -10.79
CA GLN A 54 -7.68 -16.28 -9.47
C GLN A 54 -8.68 -16.76 -8.41
N LEU A 55 -9.99 -16.62 -8.65
CA LEU A 55 -11.05 -16.98 -7.71
C LEU A 55 -11.91 -18.16 -8.16
N LEU A 56 -11.87 -18.53 -9.45
CA LEU A 56 -12.78 -19.55 -10.02
C LEU A 56 -12.57 -20.96 -9.47
N GLU A 57 -11.38 -21.25 -8.91
CA GLU A 57 -11.06 -22.56 -8.34
C GLU A 57 -12.01 -22.91 -7.17
N PHE A 58 -12.33 -21.93 -6.33
CA PHE A 58 -13.15 -22.13 -5.13
C PHE A 58 -14.51 -21.43 -5.18
N LEU A 59 -14.72 -20.47 -6.10
CA LEU A 59 -16.00 -19.80 -6.31
C LEU A 59 -16.55 -20.14 -7.70
N PRO A 60 -17.83 -20.54 -7.81
CA PRO A 60 -18.43 -20.88 -9.10
C PRO A 60 -18.78 -19.62 -9.90
N LEU A 61 -17.77 -18.93 -10.42
CA LEU A 61 -17.90 -17.66 -11.12
C LEU A 61 -18.25 -17.84 -12.61
N SER A 62 -19.08 -16.94 -13.13
CA SER A 62 -19.22 -16.75 -14.58
C SER A 62 -18.11 -15.82 -15.09
N PRO A 63 -17.62 -15.99 -16.34
CA PRO A 63 -16.65 -15.07 -16.92
C PRO A 63 -17.12 -13.60 -16.91
N PRO A 64 -16.20 -12.62 -16.97
CA PRO A 64 -16.56 -11.21 -16.98
C PRO A 64 -17.50 -10.86 -18.14
N LYS A 65 -18.64 -10.25 -17.82
CA LYS A 65 -19.65 -9.83 -18.80
C LYS A 65 -19.64 -8.32 -18.94
N TYR A 66 -19.57 -7.84 -20.18
CA TYR A 66 -19.66 -6.42 -20.49
C TYR A 66 -21.04 -5.87 -20.13
N LYS A 67 -21.07 -4.65 -19.59
CA LYS A 67 -22.29 -3.94 -19.22
C LYS A 67 -22.16 -2.46 -19.57
N LYS A 68 -23.18 -1.93 -20.25
CA LYS A 68 -23.39 -0.49 -20.47
C LYS A 68 -24.58 -0.05 -19.63
N ASN A 69 -24.39 0.88 -18.71
CA ASN A 69 -25.48 1.47 -17.93
C ASN A 69 -25.64 2.93 -18.33
N ILE A 70 -26.87 3.38 -18.60
CA ILE A 70 -27.16 4.79 -18.78
C ILE A 70 -26.98 5.50 -17.45
N ASP A 71 -26.21 6.60 -17.46
CA ASP A 71 -25.95 7.43 -16.29
C ASP A 71 -25.83 8.88 -16.75
N HIS A 72 -26.92 9.63 -16.58
CA HIS A 72 -27.02 11.03 -17.01
C HIS A 72 -26.11 11.98 -16.25
N ARG A 73 -25.50 11.54 -15.13
CA ARG A 73 -24.51 12.34 -14.38
C ARG A 73 -23.15 12.37 -15.07
N LEU A 74 -22.88 11.40 -15.94
CA LEU A 74 -21.64 11.33 -16.70
C LEU A 74 -21.76 12.14 -17.99
N GLN A 75 -20.69 12.85 -18.37
CA GLN A 75 -20.65 13.65 -19.60
C GLN A 75 -21.00 12.82 -20.86
N GLN A 76 -20.63 11.54 -20.87
CA GLN A 76 -20.90 10.62 -21.97
C GLN A 76 -22.33 10.03 -21.95
N GLY A 77 -23.10 10.27 -20.88
CA GLY A 77 -24.44 9.74 -20.67
C GLY A 77 -24.51 8.25 -20.29
N TYR A 78 -23.37 7.57 -20.16
CA TYR A 78 -23.31 6.16 -19.76
C TYR A 78 -21.99 5.78 -19.08
N SER A 79 -22.03 4.67 -18.34
CA SER A 79 -20.85 3.98 -17.80
C SER A 79 -20.66 2.62 -18.47
N LEU A 80 -19.41 2.24 -18.68
CA LEU A 80 -19.01 0.95 -19.21
C LEU A 80 -18.25 0.14 -18.15
N SER A 81 -18.65 -1.11 -17.95
CA SER A 81 -18.04 -1.98 -16.95
C SER A 81 -18.04 -3.43 -17.37
N TYR A 82 -17.25 -4.23 -16.66
CA TYR A 82 -17.34 -5.68 -16.67
C TYR A 82 -17.74 -6.15 -15.27
N TYR A 83 -18.78 -6.97 -15.20
CA TYR A 83 -19.21 -7.58 -13.94
C TYR A 83 -18.96 -9.09 -13.97
N VAL A 84 -18.57 -9.63 -12.83
CA VAL A 84 -18.42 -11.07 -12.58
C VAL A 84 -19.36 -11.42 -11.45
N GLN A 85 -20.14 -12.48 -11.61
CA GLN A 85 -21.06 -12.97 -10.59
C GLN A 85 -20.96 -14.48 -10.47
N SER A 86 -21.04 -14.94 -9.23
CA SER A 86 -21.06 -16.36 -8.87
C SER A 86 -22.45 -17.00 -9.01
N ARG A 87 -22.45 -18.32 -9.18
CA ARG A 87 -23.54 -19.18 -8.72
C ARG A 87 -23.56 -19.22 -7.19
N THR A 88 -24.64 -19.73 -6.63
CA THR A 88 -24.79 -19.86 -5.17
C THR A 88 -23.85 -20.95 -4.65
N ALA A 89 -23.22 -20.74 -3.49
CA ALA A 89 -22.39 -21.74 -2.82
C ALA A 89 -22.41 -21.54 -1.30
N ASP A 90 -22.22 -22.61 -0.53
CA ASP A 90 -22.24 -22.55 0.94
C ASP A 90 -21.18 -21.61 1.52
N MET A 91 -20.03 -21.49 0.86
CA MET A 91 -18.99 -20.54 1.24
C MET A 91 -19.45 -19.09 1.08
N ILE A 92 -20.21 -18.79 0.03
CA ILE A 92 -20.78 -17.45 -0.19
C ILE A 92 -21.84 -17.16 0.87
N THR A 93 -22.65 -18.17 1.26
CA THR A 93 -23.59 -18.05 2.37
C THR A 93 -22.86 -17.75 3.69
N TYR A 94 -21.78 -18.47 3.99
CA TYR A 94 -20.95 -18.20 5.17
C TYR A 94 -20.39 -16.77 5.15
N LEU A 95 -19.79 -16.35 4.04
CA LEU A 95 -19.24 -14.99 3.90
C LEU A 95 -20.34 -13.93 4.00
N ARG A 96 -21.55 -14.19 3.48
CA ARG A 96 -22.69 -13.27 3.61
C ARG A 96 -23.07 -13.05 5.06
N LEU A 97 -23.09 -14.11 5.87
CA LEU A 97 -23.40 -14.02 7.31
C LEU A 97 -22.35 -13.18 8.05
N LYS A 98 -21.07 -13.35 7.70
CA LYS A 98 -19.96 -12.59 8.31
C LYS A 98 -19.94 -11.11 7.91
N TRP A 99 -20.07 -10.83 6.62
CA TRP A 99 -19.90 -9.48 6.08
C TRP A 99 -21.17 -8.63 6.08
N TYR A 100 -22.35 -9.23 6.24
CA TYR A 100 -23.62 -8.50 6.15
C TYR A 100 -24.62 -8.95 7.24
N PRO A 101 -24.27 -8.81 8.52
CA PRO A 101 -25.11 -9.30 9.63
C PRO A 101 -26.49 -8.63 9.71
N VAL A 102 -26.62 -7.41 9.17
CA VAL A 102 -27.88 -6.64 9.12
C VAL A 102 -28.19 -6.17 7.68
N ASN A 103 -27.92 -7.03 6.70
CA ASN A 103 -28.08 -6.75 5.26
C ASN A 103 -27.28 -5.54 4.72
N LYS A 104 -26.44 -4.93 5.56
CA LYS A 104 -25.46 -3.90 5.20
C LYS A 104 -24.06 -4.45 5.39
N LYS A 105 -23.17 -4.14 4.42
CA LYS A 105 -21.76 -4.52 4.47
C LYS A 105 -21.13 -3.94 5.74
N LYS A 106 -20.50 -4.80 6.54
CA LYS A 106 -19.72 -4.47 7.73
C LYS A 106 -18.42 -5.27 7.72
N ILE A 107 -17.37 -4.71 8.31
CA ILE A 107 -16.07 -5.37 8.43
C ILE A 107 -16.15 -6.47 9.50
N PRO A 108 -15.92 -7.75 9.15
CA PRO A 108 -15.86 -8.83 10.13
C PRO A 108 -14.47 -8.86 10.78
N PHE A 109 -14.31 -8.12 11.89
CA PHE A 109 -13.01 -7.95 12.57
C PHE A 109 -12.30 -9.28 12.87
N ASP A 110 -13.02 -10.31 13.32
CA ASP A 110 -12.49 -11.65 13.59
C ASP A 110 -11.86 -12.29 12.35
N LEU A 111 -12.54 -12.17 11.22
CA LEU A 111 -12.11 -12.74 9.95
C LEU A 111 -10.92 -11.96 9.36
N ILE A 112 -10.94 -10.63 9.46
CA ILE A 112 -9.83 -9.79 9.01
C ILE A 112 -8.58 -10.06 9.84
N SER A 113 -8.67 -10.04 11.17
CA SER A 113 -7.52 -10.28 12.05
C SER A 113 -6.85 -11.64 11.78
N LYS A 114 -7.64 -12.66 11.44
CA LYS A 114 -7.16 -14.02 11.23
C LYS A 114 -6.52 -14.26 9.86
N TYR A 115 -7.07 -13.68 8.79
CA TYR A 115 -6.74 -14.08 7.42
C TYR A 115 -6.24 -12.95 6.52
N PHE A 116 -6.24 -11.71 6.98
CA PHE A 116 -5.69 -10.61 6.21
C PHE A 116 -4.15 -10.69 6.18
N ASP A 117 -3.56 -10.53 5.00
CA ASP A 117 -2.12 -10.49 4.75
C ASP A 117 -1.77 -9.41 3.72
N GLU A 118 -0.53 -9.37 3.23
CA GLU A 118 -0.08 -8.40 2.23
C GLU A 118 -0.80 -8.58 0.88
N GLN A 119 -1.27 -9.79 0.55
CA GLN A 119 -2.06 -10.05 -0.65
C GLN A 119 -3.47 -9.49 -0.52
N SER A 120 -4.10 -9.59 0.66
CA SER A 120 -5.35 -8.88 0.97
C SER A 120 -5.19 -7.37 0.80
N LEU A 121 -4.09 -6.81 1.33
CA LEU A 121 -3.80 -5.38 1.22
C LEU A 121 -3.62 -4.95 -0.23
N ALA A 122 -2.90 -5.73 -1.03
CA ALA A 122 -2.68 -5.44 -2.45
C ALA A 122 -3.97 -5.50 -3.27
N TRP A 123 -4.84 -6.47 -3.01
CA TRP A 123 -6.12 -6.61 -3.71
C TRP A 123 -7.08 -5.47 -3.35
N TRP A 124 -7.17 -5.12 -2.07
CA TRP A 124 -7.94 -3.96 -1.64
C TRP A 124 -7.40 -2.66 -2.25
N TYR A 125 -6.08 -2.49 -2.28
CA TYR A 125 -5.43 -1.33 -2.88
C TYR A 125 -5.64 -1.24 -4.40
N MET A 126 -5.69 -2.37 -5.12
CA MET A 126 -5.97 -2.36 -6.55
C MET A 126 -7.40 -1.91 -6.85
N ASP A 127 -8.37 -2.32 -6.03
CA ASP A 127 -9.77 -1.91 -6.17
C ASP A 127 -9.94 -0.46 -5.72
N ASP A 128 -9.87 -0.20 -4.41
CA ASP A 128 -10.26 1.08 -3.80
C ASP A 128 -9.07 1.97 -3.41
N GLY A 129 -7.85 1.60 -3.78
CA GLY A 129 -6.67 2.42 -3.51
C GLY A 129 -6.44 3.56 -4.50
N HIS A 130 -5.62 4.52 -4.13
CA HIS A 130 -5.12 5.53 -5.05
C HIS A 130 -3.75 6.04 -4.60
N LEU A 131 -2.77 5.96 -5.51
CA LEU A 131 -1.47 6.60 -5.33
C LEU A 131 -1.52 8.00 -5.93
N LYS A 132 -1.59 9.01 -5.07
CA LYS A 132 -1.49 10.40 -5.51
C LYS A 132 -0.03 10.73 -5.76
N LEU A 133 0.29 11.07 -7.01
CA LEU A 133 1.61 11.54 -7.42
C LEU A 133 1.61 13.06 -7.65
N GLU A 134 2.76 13.68 -7.44
CA GLU A 134 3.07 15.03 -7.95
C GLU A 134 4.38 14.93 -8.73
N GLY A 135 4.29 15.03 -10.06
CA GLY A 135 5.35 14.55 -10.94
C GLY A 135 5.63 13.07 -10.70
N ASN A 136 6.87 12.71 -10.39
CA ASN A 136 7.27 11.33 -10.06
C ASN A 136 7.37 11.07 -8.54
N LYS A 137 6.90 12.00 -7.70
CA LYS A 137 7.00 11.87 -6.24
C LYS A 137 5.65 11.44 -5.66
N PRO A 138 5.59 10.37 -4.86
CA PRO A 138 4.36 10.01 -4.18
C PRO A 138 4.03 11.05 -3.11
N ARG A 139 2.77 11.43 -2.99
CA ARG A 139 2.30 12.40 -1.99
C ARG A 139 1.51 11.73 -0.88
N LYS A 140 0.65 10.79 -1.26
CA LYS A 140 -0.16 10.02 -0.33
C LYS A 140 -0.74 8.79 -1.00
N ILE A 141 -1.04 7.79 -0.18
CA ILE A 141 -1.91 6.68 -0.55
C ILE A 141 -3.27 6.96 0.09
N ILE A 142 -4.33 6.83 -0.71
CA ILE A 142 -5.71 6.89 -0.23
C ILE A 142 -6.30 5.50 -0.41
N LEU A 143 -7.00 4.99 0.60
CA LEU A 143 -7.91 3.86 0.44
C LEU A 143 -9.34 4.40 0.62
N SER A 144 -10.17 4.22 -0.41
CA SER A 144 -11.57 4.62 -0.38
C SER A 144 -12.35 3.68 0.53
N THR A 145 -12.77 4.21 1.68
CA THR A 145 -13.45 3.49 2.76
C THR A 145 -14.73 4.21 3.19
N GLU A 146 -15.26 5.07 2.34
CA GLU A 146 -16.42 5.93 2.63
C GLU A 146 -17.69 5.11 2.90
N SER A 147 -17.76 3.88 2.40
CA SER A 147 -18.90 2.96 2.62
C SER A 147 -18.96 2.36 4.02
N PHE A 148 -17.82 2.30 4.72
CA PHE A 148 -17.75 1.82 6.11
C PHE A 148 -17.98 2.98 7.08
N ASN A 149 -18.44 2.68 8.29
CA ASN A 149 -18.62 3.73 9.28
C ASN A 149 -17.28 4.15 9.92
N LYS A 150 -17.29 5.24 10.71
CA LYS A 150 -16.07 5.77 11.33
C LYS A 150 -15.40 4.79 12.30
N SER A 151 -16.16 4.02 13.09
CA SER A 151 -15.55 3.06 14.03
C SER A 151 -14.91 1.88 13.31
N GLU A 152 -15.50 1.43 12.20
CA GLU A 152 -14.89 0.44 11.31
C GLU A 152 -13.59 0.97 10.69
N ASN A 153 -13.57 2.23 10.25
CA ASN A 153 -12.36 2.84 9.69
C ASN A 153 -11.28 3.10 10.75
N SER A 154 -11.66 3.50 11.98
CA SER A 154 -10.72 3.59 13.10
C SER A 154 -10.11 2.22 13.40
N TRP A 155 -10.93 1.17 13.45
CA TRP A 155 -10.44 -0.19 13.66
C TRP A 155 -9.46 -0.63 12.56
N LEU A 156 -9.76 -0.32 11.28
CA LEU A 156 -8.84 -0.60 10.17
C LEU A 156 -7.50 0.13 10.31
N ILE A 157 -7.52 1.39 10.75
CA ILE A 157 -6.30 2.19 10.99
C ILE A 157 -5.45 1.52 12.07
N ASP A 158 -6.07 1.18 13.20
CA ASP A 158 -5.38 0.54 14.33
C ASP A 158 -4.84 -0.85 13.92
N PHE A 159 -5.65 -1.63 13.20
CA PHE A 159 -5.24 -2.93 12.68
C PHE A 159 -4.03 -2.84 11.73
N LEU A 160 -4.02 -1.89 10.79
CA LEU A 160 -2.89 -1.69 9.87
C LEU A 160 -1.64 -1.17 10.58
N LYS A 161 -1.81 -0.38 11.64
CA LYS A 161 -0.72 0.05 12.51
C LYS A 161 -0.16 -1.12 13.32
N GLU A 162 -0.99 -1.95 13.93
CA GLU A 162 -0.50 -3.10 14.71
C GLU A 162 0.17 -4.13 13.82
N LYS A 163 -0.43 -4.44 12.66
CA LYS A 163 0.05 -5.52 11.78
C LYS A 163 1.27 -5.13 10.95
N TYR A 164 1.31 -3.89 10.46
CA TYR A 164 2.36 -3.43 9.53
C TYR A 164 3.07 -2.17 10.00
N ASN A 165 2.68 -1.59 11.13
CA ASN A 165 3.22 -0.33 11.63
C ASN A 165 3.07 0.83 10.62
N LEU A 166 1.97 0.78 9.86
CA LEU A 166 1.54 1.81 8.93
C LEU A 166 0.53 2.75 9.60
N HIS A 167 0.87 4.03 9.66
CA HIS A 167 0.12 5.08 10.32
C HIS A 167 -0.80 5.78 9.31
N PHE A 168 -1.98 5.22 9.13
CA PHE A 168 -3.05 5.85 8.36
C PHE A 168 -3.82 6.88 9.21
N TYR A 169 -4.45 7.84 8.52
CA TYR A 169 -5.28 8.87 9.13
C TYR A 169 -6.62 8.93 8.43
N LEU A 170 -7.68 9.18 9.19
CA LEU A 170 -9.02 9.41 8.63
C LEU A 170 -9.11 10.83 8.06
N ASP A 171 -9.61 10.96 6.84
CA ASP A 171 -9.85 12.26 6.21
C ASP A 171 -11.30 12.76 6.40
N LYS A 172 -11.56 13.97 5.88
CA LYS A 172 -12.89 14.60 5.96
C LYS A 172 -13.99 13.86 5.18
N GLN A 173 -13.62 12.99 4.24
CA GLN A 173 -14.52 12.18 3.43
C GLN A 173 -14.70 10.77 4.00
N ASN A 174 -14.17 10.47 5.21
CA ASN A 174 -14.19 9.15 5.82
C ASN A 174 -13.37 8.09 5.03
N ARG A 175 -12.28 8.55 4.38
CA ARG A 175 -11.25 7.69 3.76
C ARG A 175 -10.05 7.56 4.69
N ILE A 176 -9.34 6.45 4.59
CA ILE A 176 -8.06 6.28 5.29
C ILE A 176 -6.90 6.66 4.36
N ILE A 177 -5.96 7.46 4.86
CA ILE A 177 -4.88 8.06 4.08
C ILE A 177 -3.53 7.89 4.76
N LEU A 178 -2.52 7.48 3.99
CA LEU A 178 -1.11 7.43 4.41
C LEU A 178 -0.33 8.57 3.76
N TYR A 179 0.31 9.41 4.59
CA TYR A 179 1.04 10.61 4.15
C TYR A 179 2.56 10.50 4.24
N ASP A 180 3.05 9.79 5.25
CA ASP A 180 4.49 9.70 5.50
C ASP A 180 5.20 9.06 4.31
N GLN A 181 6.27 9.69 3.85
CA GLN A 181 6.97 9.25 2.65
C GLN A 181 7.57 7.86 2.85
N PHE A 182 8.30 7.64 3.93
CA PHE A 182 8.94 6.36 4.18
C PHE A 182 7.92 5.22 4.24
N GLN A 183 6.80 5.45 4.92
CA GLN A 183 5.71 4.49 5.01
C GLN A 183 4.97 4.28 3.69
N ILE A 184 4.83 5.30 2.82
CA ILE A 184 4.27 5.11 1.47
C ILE A 184 5.14 4.16 0.66
N TYR A 185 6.47 4.35 0.64
CA TYR A 185 7.36 3.43 -0.08
C TYR A 185 7.34 2.03 0.56
N TYR A 186 7.24 1.93 1.88
CA TYR A 186 7.10 0.66 2.56
C TYR A 186 5.78 -0.05 2.23
N PHE A 187 4.65 0.65 2.25
CA PHE A 187 3.35 0.13 1.82
C PHE A 187 3.48 -0.44 0.40
N LEU A 188 4.07 0.32 -0.52
CA LEU A 188 4.26 -0.10 -1.89
C LEU A 188 5.16 -1.34 -1.97
N HIS A 189 6.21 -1.43 -1.16
CA HIS A 189 7.04 -2.63 -1.05
C HIS A 189 6.23 -3.87 -0.62
N LEU A 190 5.32 -3.74 0.35
CA LEU A 190 4.47 -4.84 0.81
C LEU A 190 3.52 -5.34 -0.29
N VAL A 191 2.89 -4.42 -1.03
CA VAL A 191 1.84 -4.79 -2.00
C VAL A 191 2.38 -5.17 -3.38
N THR A 192 3.53 -4.62 -3.79
CA THR A 192 4.09 -4.79 -5.15
C THR A 192 4.20 -6.25 -5.60
N PRO A 193 4.64 -7.22 -4.78
CA PRO A 193 4.71 -8.63 -5.17
C PRO A 193 3.37 -9.22 -5.63
N TYR A 194 2.24 -8.61 -5.25
CA TYR A 194 0.90 -9.10 -5.53
C TYR A 194 0.11 -8.20 -6.50
N LEU A 195 0.69 -7.10 -6.98
CA LEU A 195 0.04 -6.19 -7.91
C LEU A 195 -0.02 -6.79 -9.33
N HIS A 196 -1.16 -6.63 -10.00
CA HIS A 196 -1.32 -7.03 -11.39
C HIS A 196 -0.83 -5.93 -12.34
N GLY A 197 -0.07 -6.30 -13.39
CA GLY A 197 0.57 -5.34 -14.30
C GLY A 197 -0.39 -4.37 -15.02
N SER A 198 -1.66 -4.78 -15.25
CA SER A 198 -2.66 -3.87 -15.83
C SER A 198 -2.98 -2.66 -14.93
N MET A 199 -2.72 -2.78 -13.63
CA MET A 199 -2.93 -1.75 -12.62
C MET A 199 -1.73 -0.80 -12.50
N HIS A 200 -0.98 -0.57 -13.59
CA HIS A 200 0.23 0.27 -13.67
C HIS A 200 0.13 1.62 -12.93
N ARG A 201 -1.04 2.27 -12.92
CA ARG A 201 -1.29 3.52 -12.17
C ARG A 201 -1.13 3.40 -10.65
N LYS A 202 -1.13 2.18 -10.11
CA LYS A 202 -0.95 1.86 -8.69
C LYS A 202 0.52 1.62 -8.33
N PHE A 203 1.41 1.54 -9.33
CA PHE A 203 2.84 1.35 -9.14
C PHE A 203 3.56 2.69 -9.05
N LEU A 204 4.67 2.70 -8.32
CA LEU A 204 5.63 3.80 -8.40
C LEU A 204 6.62 3.51 -9.54
N LYS A 205 7.00 4.55 -10.28
CA LYS A 205 8.06 4.45 -11.29
C LYS A 205 9.40 4.13 -10.62
N SER A 206 10.23 3.34 -11.31
CA SER A 206 11.59 3.05 -10.85
C SER A 206 12.41 4.35 -10.71
N CYS A 207 13.23 4.40 -9.67
CA CYS A 207 14.23 5.46 -9.50
C CYS A 207 15.59 4.90 -9.89
N GLU A 208 16.22 5.50 -10.89
CA GLU A 208 17.56 5.12 -11.35
C GLU A 208 18.64 5.88 -10.59
N TYR A 209 19.79 5.22 -10.41
CA TYR A 209 20.98 5.86 -9.87
C TYR A 209 21.53 6.85 -10.90
N ARG A 210 21.71 8.11 -10.50
CA ARG A 210 22.21 9.16 -11.38
C ARG A 210 23.66 9.46 -11.04
N PHE A 211 24.51 9.53 -12.05
CA PHE A 211 25.92 9.89 -11.90
C PHE A 211 26.13 11.39 -12.18
N HIS A 212 27.26 11.93 -11.74
CA HIS A 212 27.72 13.28 -12.06
C HIS A 212 26.76 14.41 -11.66
N ILE A 213 26.08 14.28 -10.51
CA ILE A 213 25.26 15.38 -9.97
C ILE A 213 26.21 16.47 -9.45
N PRO A 214 26.08 17.74 -9.86
CA PRO A 214 26.96 18.81 -9.37
C PRO A 214 26.93 18.93 -7.85
N ASN A 215 28.07 19.29 -7.25
CA ASN A 215 28.16 19.57 -5.82
C ASN A 215 27.08 20.58 -5.42
N LYS A 216 26.45 20.35 -4.27
CA LYS A 216 25.29 21.16 -3.85
C LYS A 216 25.40 21.58 -2.40
N ARG A 217 25.25 22.89 -2.16
CA ARG A 217 25.08 23.42 -0.80
C ARG A 217 23.70 23.04 -0.27
N THR A 218 23.65 22.54 0.96
CA THR A 218 22.40 22.17 1.64
C THR A 218 22.58 22.24 3.16
N THR A 219 21.50 21.96 3.90
CA THR A 219 21.52 21.83 5.35
C THR A 219 21.11 20.41 5.71
N ILE A 220 21.96 19.73 6.49
CA ILE A 220 21.66 18.41 7.06
C ILE A 220 21.38 18.61 8.54
N TYR A 221 20.24 18.08 9.00
CA TYR A 221 19.86 18.12 10.41
C TYR A 221 20.24 16.79 11.05
N LEU A 222 21.05 16.82 12.10
CA LEU A 222 21.49 15.64 12.84
C LEU A 222 21.11 15.78 14.31
N PRO A 223 20.91 14.67 15.05
CA PRO A 223 20.76 14.70 16.50
C PRO A 223 21.88 15.51 17.17
N THR A 224 21.55 16.26 18.22
CA THR A 224 22.55 17.05 18.96
C THR A 224 23.66 16.22 19.60
N SER A 225 23.45 14.92 19.78
CA SER A 225 24.50 13.97 20.20
C SER A 225 25.60 13.77 19.16
N ILE A 226 25.36 14.13 17.89
CA ILE A 226 26.38 14.13 16.83
C ILE A 226 26.98 15.54 16.75
N ALA A 227 28.07 15.74 17.49
CA ALA A 227 28.84 16.98 17.48
C ALA A 227 29.93 16.93 16.40
N LEU A 228 29.86 17.84 15.43
CA LEU A 228 30.79 17.90 14.30
C LEU A 228 31.68 19.14 14.37
N LYS A 229 32.99 18.96 14.16
CA LYS A 229 33.98 20.05 14.12
C LYS A 229 34.19 20.60 12.70
N TYR A 230 34.11 19.72 11.71
CA TYR A 230 34.25 20.00 10.28
C TYR A 230 33.07 19.37 9.51
N PRO A 231 31.85 19.94 9.63
CA PRO A 231 30.61 19.27 9.21
C PRO A 231 30.61 18.80 7.75
N THR A 232 31.13 19.61 6.82
CA THR A 232 31.22 19.22 5.40
C THR A 232 32.06 17.98 5.21
N LYS A 233 33.26 17.92 5.81
CA LYS A 233 34.17 16.78 5.68
C LYS A 233 33.61 15.54 6.37
N GLU A 234 33.13 15.69 7.60
CA GLU A 234 32.65 14.57 8.42
C GLU A 234 31.37 13.95 7.86
N ILE A 235 30.41 14.77 7.38
CA ILE A 235 29.17 14.25 6.79
C ILE A 235 29.46 13.55 5.46
N ASN A 236 30.26 14.14 4.57
CA ASN A 236 30.63 13.45 3.32
C ASN A 236 31.40 12.15 3.60
N GLY A 237 32.26 12.13 4.62
CA GLY A 237 32.94 10.91 5.08
C GLY A 237 31.98 9.82 5.56
N ALA A 238 30.98 10.18 6.37
CA ALA A 238 29.98 9.23 6.84
C ALA A 238 29.13 8.67 5.69
N LEU A 239 28.75 9.49 4.72
CA LEU A 239 27.83 9.11 3.63
C LEU A 239 28.36 8.00 2.71
N TYR A 240 29.65 7.65 2.75
CA TYR A 240 30.18 6.45 2.09
C TYR A 240 29.53 5.16 2.60
N GLU A 241 29.08 5.14 3.86
CA GLU A 241 28.36 4.00 4.44
C GLU A 241 27.00 3.74 3.76
N LEU A 242 26.45 4.70 3.01
CA LEU A 242 25.23 4.49 2.24
C LEU A 242 25.38 3.41 1.17
N ASP A 243 26.58 3.10 0.69
CA ASP A 243 26.78 2.02 -0.28
C ASP A 243 26.34 0.67 0.29
N LYS A 244 26.55 0.44 1.59
CA LYS A 244 26.05 -0.76 2.29
C LYS A 244 24.52 -0.80 2.29
N LEU A 245 23.87 0.32 2.60
CA LEU A 245 22.40 0.43 2.59
C LEU A 245 21.81 0.26 1.18
N ILE A 246 22.45 0.84 0.16
CA ILE A 246 22.07 0.66 -1.25
C ILE A 246 22.13 -0.82 -1.63
N ASN A 247 23.19 -1.52 -1.24
CA ASN A 247 23.32 -2.96 -1.49
C ASN A 247 22.26 -3.78 -0.76
N ILE A 248 21.89 -3.42 0.48
CA ILE A 248 20.80 -4.07 1.21
C ILE A 248 19.46 -3.83 0.51
N TYR A 249 19.21 -2.62 0.01
CA TYR A 249 18.01 -2.28 -0.77
C TYR A 249 17.92 -3.08 -2.07
N LYS A 250 18.98 -3.10 -2.86
CA LYS A 250 19.04 -3.87 -4.13
C LYS A 250 18.80 -5.37 -3.93
N ARG A 251 19.13 -5.90 -2.75
CA ARG A 251 18.87 -7.30 -2.35
C ARG A 251 17.46 -7.53 -1.79
N GLY A 252 16.59 -6.52 -1.79
CA GLY A 252 15.22 -6.60 -1.26
C GLY A 252 15.14 -6.74 0.26
N LYS A 253 16.22 -6.48 1.00
CA LYS A 253 16.31 -6.72 2.46
C LYS A 253 16.19 -5.44 3.29
N PHE A 254 16.00 -4.28 2.65
CA PHE A 254 16.05 -2.99 3.32
C PHE A 254 14.96 -2.82 4.38
N TYR A 255 13.69 -2.99 4.03
CA TYR A 255 12.61 -2.83 5.00
C TYR A 255 12.64 -3.92 6.08
N LYS A 256 12.90 -5.18 5.71
CA LYS A 256 13.03 -6.27 6.68
C LYS A 256 14.08 -6.01 7.77
N ARG A 257 15.18 -5.34 7.43
CA ARG A 257 16.29 -5.07 8.38
C ARG A 257 16.18 -3.74 9.10
N ASN A 258 15.60 -2.73 8.46
CA ASN A 258 15.76 -1.35 8.91
C ASN A 258 14.45 -0.65 9.22
N PHE A 259 13.30 -1.29 9.03
CA PHE A 259 12.02 -0.60 9.17
C PHE A 259 11.82 0.02 10.56
N PHE A 260 12.10 -0.72 11.65
CA PHE A 260 11.97 -0.22 13.02
C PHE A 260 12.88 0.99 13.31
N LEU A 261 14.09 1.02 12.73
CA LEU A 261 15.02 2.14 12.89
C LEU A 261 14.49 3.47 12.31
N PHE A 262 13.60 3.38 11.33
CA PHE A 262 13.10 4.52 10.57
C PHE A 262 11.67 4.90 10.90
N ASN A 263 10.93 4.00 11.56
CA ASN A 263 9.53 4.24 11.91
C ASN A 263 9.34 4.73 13.36
N GLU A 264 10.38 4.69 14.19
CA GLU A 264 10.34 5.28 15.53
C GLU A 264 10.54 6.81 15.48
N ASN A 265 9.50 7.55 15.82
CA ASN A 265 9.55 8.98 16.08
C ASN A 265 10.14 9.26 17.46
N ASN A 266 11.44 9.02 17.63
CA ASN A 266 12.15 9.62 18.74
C ASN A 266 12.46 11.07 18.35
N GLU A 267 11.62 12.00 18.82
CA GLU A 267 11.85 13.44 18.70
C GLU A 267 13.08 13.83 19.54
N MET A 268 14.25 13.55 19.00
CA MET A 268 15.50 14.05 19.55
C MET A 268 15.73 15.47 19.02
N PRO A 269 16.23 16.40 19.86
CA PRO A 269 16.62 17.71 19.38
C PRO A 269 17.69 17.56 18.28
N THR A 270 17.53 18.32 17.20
CA THR A 270 18.45 18.30 16.07
C THR A 270 19.17 19.63 15.89
N LYS A 271 20.39 19.57 15.33
CA LYS A 271 21.19 20.72 14.92
C LYS A 271 21.37 20.69 13.41
N GLY A 272 21.12 21.83 12.77
CA GLY A 272 21.35 22.03 11.34
C GLY A 272 22.82 22.34 11.04
N TYR A 273 23.39 21.64 10.07
CA TYR A 273 24.73 21.85 9.57
C TYR A 273 24.67 22.24 8.08
N GLN A 274 25.09 23.46 7.75
CA GLN A 274 25.21 23.89 6.36
C GLN A 274 26.49 23.30 5.76
N ILE A 275 26.35 22.50 4.71
CA ILE A 275 27.45 21.76 4.09
C ILE A 275 27.40 21.84 2.56
N ILE A 276 28.48 21.43 1.92
CA ILE A 276 28.53 21.14 0.48
C ILE A 276 28.56 19.62 0.33
N LEU A 277 27.54 19.05 -0.30
CA LEU A 277 27.53 17.63 -0.65
C LEU A 277 28.35 17.40 -1.92
N GLU A 278 29.25 16.43 -1.87
CA GLU A 278 30.03 15.97 -3.01
C GLU A 278 29.14 15.19 -4.00
N SER A 279 29.52 15.19 -5.27
CA SER A 279 28.75 14.61 -6.38
C SER A 279 28.29 13.17 -6.11
N ASP A 280 29.19 12.31 -5.67
CA ASP A 280 28.87 10.90 -5.43
C ASP A 280 27.94 10.72 -4.23
N ASN A 281 28.16 11.47 -3.15
CA ASN A 281 27.30 11.42 -1.98
C ASN A 281 25.90 11.98 -2.26
N LEU A 282 25.80 13.03 -3.07
CA LEU A 282 24.53 13.55 -3.53
C LEU A 282 23.80 12.51 -4.41
N SER A 283 24.54 11.76 -5.23
CA SER A 283 24.00 10.67 -6.04
C SER A 283 23.42 9.54 -5.18
N ARG A 284 24.17 9.08 -4.16
CA ARG A 284 23.73 8.10 -3.15
C ARG A 284 22.46 8.56 -2.42
N LEU A 285 22.47 9.80 -1.93
CA LEU A 285 21.35 10.40 -1.21
C LEU A 285 20.10 10.53 -2.10
N CYS A 286 20.25 11.02 -3.33
CA CYS A 286 19.15 11.13 -4.29
C CYS A 286 18.53 9.77 -4.60
N PHE A 287 19.36 8.75 -4.85
CA PHE A 287 18.88 7.39 -5.09
C PHE A 287 18.12 6.85 -3.87
N MET A 288 18.74 6.87 -2.69
CA MET A 288 18.11 6.33 -1.48
C MET A 288 16.83 7.07 -1.11
N LYS A 289 16.79 8.40 -1.24
CA LYS A 289 15.55 9.17 -1.07
C LYS A 289 14.49 8.73 -2.08
N GLY A 290 14.87 8.54 -3.34
CA GLY A 290 13.98 8.19 -4.43
C GLY A 290 13.45 6.76 -4.38
N VAL A 291 14.10 5.86 -3.62
CA VAL A 291 13.66 4.47 -3.48
C VAL A 291 13.10 4.11 -2.10
N THR A 292 13.33 4.94 -1.08
CA THR A 292 12.87 4.68 0.29
C THR A 292 11.97 5.76 0.87
N GLY A 293 11.92 6.96 0.27
CA GLY A 293 11.22 8.11 0.83
C GLY A 293 11.96 8.82 1.98
N LEU A 294 13.10 8.30 2.45
CA LEU A 294 13.87 8.91 3.54
C LEU A 294 14.40 10.29 3.18
N THR A 295 14.51 11.16 4.18
CA THR A 295 15.12 12.48 4.04
C THR A 295 16.64 12.38 4.00
N PHE A 296 17.32 13.39 3.46
CA PHE A 296 18.79 13.43 3.48
C PHE A 296 19.34 13.45 4.91
N SER A 297 18.69 14.22 5.79
CA SER A 297 19.00 14.24 7.22
C SER A 297 18.96 12.86 7.85
N LYS A 298 17.89 12.09 7.60
CA LYS A 298 17.77 10.76 8.17
C LYS A 298 18.82 9.80 7.61
N LEU A 299 19.05 9.84 6.29
CA LEU A 299 20.11 9.05 5.64
C LEU A 299 21.51 9.38 6.20
N ALA A 300 21.81 10.66 6.42
CA ALA A 300 23.06 11.10 7.02
C ALA A 300 23.18 10.62 8.48
N GLU A 301 22.14 10.80 9.30
CA GLU A 301 22.11 10.32 10.69
C GLU A 301 22.46 8.83 10.79
N ILE A 302 21.88 8.01 9.93
CA ILE A 302 22.12 6.56 9.93
C ILE A 302 23.55 6.25 9.54
N SER A 303 24.10 7.01 8.59
CA SER A 303 25.48 6.83 8.13
C SER A 303 26.48 7.00 9.28
N PHE A 304 26.17 7.83 10.31
CA PHE A 304 26.95 7.92 11.55
C PHE A 304 26.70 6.78 12.54
N LYS A 305 25.54 6.11 12.48
CA LYS A 305 25.18 4.96 13.33
C LYS A 305 25.67 3.62 12.77
N THR A 306 26.07 3.58 11.50
CA THR A 306 26.37 2.34 10.76
C THR A 306 27.68 1.68 11.21
N THR A 307 28.39 2.23 12.20
CA THR A 307 29.49 1.55 12.92
C THR A 307 29.04 0.36 13.78
N LEU A 308 27.74 0.00 13.78
CA LEU A 308 27.13 -1.04 14.64
C LEU A 308 26.40 -2.17 13.88
N TYR A 309 26.76 -2.48 12.62
CA TYR A 309 26.22 -3.64 11.89
C TYR A 309 27.25 -4.71 11.54
#